data_AF-A0AAN6ZHX1-F1
#
_entry.id   AF-A0AAN6ZHX1-F1
#
_cell.length_a   1.000
_cell.length_b   1.000
_cell.length_c   1.000
_cell.angle_alpha   90.00
_cell.angle_beta   90.00
_cell.angle_gamma   90.00
#
_symmetry.space_group_name_H-M   'P 1'
#
loop_
_entity.id
_entity.type
_entity.pdbx_description
1 polymer ?
#
loop_
_entity_poly.entity_id
_entity_poly.type
_entity_poly.pdbx_seq_one_letter_code
_entity_poly.pdbx_strand_id
1 'polypeptide(L)'
;MQPLPDLVACDGLGKYLSLTSPLARDQCCFVSSQNSTACRRLFAPDSSLDPNPKTGETPLNLLDAACLGRPPAQCHLLNRCRSPSTLYVSVEQLNTDDTNPSADGALLLARYKACANLPGLILLSRNGLLTPYIDAVVRAHIDPPLGPDESELDMVLGEITLAATDCLSATCRGGRDRGDCFESVCSPVRLMRNGTLPDVRGVNGCLNRICSAGTGALPWADADIVGVGVSSFCVSHCLTVVFL
;
A
#
# COMPACT_ATOMS: atom_id res chain seq x y z
N MET A 1 -12.20 3.59 -24.79
CA MET A 1 -11.06 3.81 -23.89
C MET A 1 -11.53 4.65 -22.71
N GLN A 2 -11.51 4.10 -21.49
CA GLN A 2 -11.70 4.93 -20.29
C GLN A 2 -10.44 5.78 -20.08
N PRO A 3 -10.55 7.04 -19.62
CA PRO A 3 -9.39 7.89 -19.39
C PRO A 3 -8.48 7.27 -18.34
N LEU A 4 -7.18 7.17 -18.64
CA LEU A 4 -6.16 6.77 -17.67
C LEU A 4 -6.26 7.65 -16.42
N PRO A 5 -6.06 7.09 -15.22
CA PRO A 5 -6.09 7.89 -14.00
C PRO A 5 -5.01 8.97 -14.08
N ASP A 6 -5.38 10.22 -13.78
CA ASP A 6 -4.41 11.30 -13.55
C ASP A 6 -3.58 11.05 -12.28
N LEU A 7 -4.02 10.12 -11.42
CA LEU A 7 -3.29 9.72 -10.23
C LEU A 7 -2.24 8.65 -10.56
N VAL A 8 -0.97 8.95 -10.23
CA VAL A 8 0.19 8.06 -10.38
C VAL A 8 0.33 7.14 -9.17
N ALA A 9 0.41 7.72 -7.98
CA ALA A 9 0.50 6.98 -6.72
C ALA A 9 0.09 7.84 -5.51
N CYS A 10 -0.31 7.23 -4.40
CA CYS A 10 -0.52 7.90 -3.12
C CYS A 10 0.11 7.11 -1.97
N ASP A 11 0.86 7.77 -1.09
CA ASP A 11 1.31 7.19 0.20
C ASP A 11 0.32 7.47 1.34
N GLY A 12 -0.56 8.45 1.15
CA GLY A 12 -1.59 8.84 2.13
C GLY A 12 -2.79 7.89 2.25
N LEU A 13 -2.76 6.70 1.66
CA LEU A 13 -3.93 5.80 1.64
C LEU A 13 -4.40 5.47 3.06
N GLY A 14 -5.70 5.67 3.30
CA GLY A 14 -6.37 5.47 4.57
C GLY A 14 -6.31 6.66 5.54
N LYS A 15 -5.38 7.61 5.33
CA LYS A 15 -5.21 8.77 6.23
C LYS A 15 -6.26 9.86 6.02
N TYR A 16 -6.89 9.90 4.84
CA TYR A 16 -7.77 10.99 4.44
C TYR A 16 -9.16 10.49 4.07
N LEU A 17 -10.19 11.26 4.42
CA LEU A 17 -11.57 11.01 3.97
C LEU A 17 -11.70 11.14 2.45
N SER A 18 -10.94 12.05 1.84
CA SER A 18 -10.91 12.24 0.40
C SER A 18 -9.52 12.59 -0.11
N LEU A 19 -9.10 11.88 -1.17
CA LEU A 19 -7.89 12.17 -1.93
C LEU A 19 -7.99 13.47 -2.75
N THR A 20 -9.17 14.09 -2.84
CA THR A 20 -9.35 15.39 -3.50
C THR A 20 -9.08 16.58 -2.59
N SER A 21 -8.95 16.35 -1.27
CA SER A 21 -8.63 17.43 -0.33
C SER A 21 -7.22 17.99 -0.58
N PRO A 22 -6.97 19.30 -0.33
CA PRO A 22 -5.64 19.88 -0.53
C PRO A 22 -4.52 19.12 0.20
N LEU A 23 -4.77 18.74 1.46
CA LEU A 23 -3.84 17.97 2.28
C LEU A 23 -3.53 16.59 1.68
N ALA A 24 -4.52 15.90 1.14
CA ALA A 24 -4.30 14.60 0.50
C ALA A 24 -3.61 14.73 -0.86
N ARG A 25 -3.82 15.83 -1.59
CA ARG A 25 -3.10 16.09 -2.85
C ARG A 25 -1.61 16.20 -2.64
N ASP A 26 -1.15 16.75 -1.52
CA ASP A 26 0.27 16.81 -1.15
C ASP A 26 0.86 15.45 -0.74
N GLN A 27 0.04 14.39 -0.71
CA GLN A 27 0.45 13.01 -0.43
C GLN A 27 0.33 12.08 -1.64
N CYS A 28 -0.04 12.66 -2.78
CA CYS A 28 -0.31 11.93 -4.01
C CYS A 28 0.49 12.53 -5.17
N CYS A 29 1.02 11.65 -6.01
CA CYS A 29 1.63 12.01 -7.27
C CYS A 29 0.61 11.94 -8.40
N PHE A 30 0.66 12.92 -9.29
CA PHE A 30 -0.25 13.05 -10.44
C PHE A 30 0.53 13.12 -11.75
N VAL A 31 -0.04 12.58 -12.82
CA VAL A 31 0.57 12.53 -14.15
C VAL A 31 0.82 13.95 -14.65
N SER A 32 -0.14 14.85 -14.41
CA SER A 32 -0.02 16.26 -14.78
C SER A 32 1.05 17.05 -14.01
N SER A 33 1.61 16.50 -12.92
CA SER A 33 2.50 17.22 -12.00
C SER A 33 3.57 16.33 -11.36
N GLN A 34 4.27 15.57 -12.21
CA GLN A 34 5.29 14.61 -11.77
C GLN A 34 6.54 15.22 -11.11
N ASN A 35 6.76 16.54 -11.26
CA ASN A 35 7.82 17.28 -10.59
C ASN A 35 7.41 17.86 -9.21
N SER A 36 6.21 17.54 -8.73
CA SER A 36 5.76 18.01 -7.41
C SER A 36 6.61 17.44 -6.28
N THR A 37 6.61 18.13 -5.12
CA THR A 37 7.26 17.63 -3.90
C THR A 37 6.69 16.27 -3.47
N ALA A 38 5.39 16.04 -3.67
CA ALA A 38 4.75 14.76 -3.39
C ALA A 38 5.34 13.63 -4.25
N CYS A 39 5.44 13.81 -5.58
CA CYS A 39 6.06 12.82 -6.48
C CYS A 39 7.53 12.56 -6.14
N ARG A 40 8.28 13.63 -5.84
CA ARG A 40 9.68 13.49 -5.41
C ARG A 40 9.79 12.68 -4.14
N ARG A 41 8.98 12.91 -3.10
CA ARG A 41 9.01 12.06 -1.90
C ARG A 41 8.63 10.60 -2.17
N LEU A 42 7.71 10.35 -3.11
CA LEU A 42 7.24 8.98 -3.41
C LEU A 42 8.22 8.14 -4.22
N PHE A 43 9.03 8.77 -5.07
CA PHE A 43 9.90 8.07 -6.01
C PHE A 43 11.38 8.41 -5.86
N ALA A 44 11.69 9.53 -5.20
CA ALA A 44 13.04 9.89 -4.79
C ALA A 44 13.23 9.71 -3.29
N PRO A 45 14.27 8.99 -2.86
CA PRO A 45 14.81 9.25 -1.53
C PRO A 45 15.30 10.69 -1.57
N ASP A 46 14.68 11.56 -0.77
CA ASP A 46 15.12 12.94 -0.67
C ASP A 46 16.49 12.93 0.01
N SER A 47 17.57 13.05 -0.78
CA SER A 47 18.93 13.10 -0.26
C SER A 47 19.19 14.32 0.63
N SER A 48 18.24 15.26 0.69
CA SER A 48 18.27 16.41 1.59
C SER A 48 17.45 16.22 2.86
N LEU A 49 16.67 15.14 2.97
CA LEU A 49 16.07 14.76 4.25
C LEU A 49 17.16 14.13 5.11
N ASP A 50 17.54 14.85 6.16
CA ASP A 50 18.46 14.34 7.16
C ASP A 50 18.00 12.95 7.62
N PRO A 51 18.94 11.99 7.77
CA PRO A 51 18.61 10.71 8.36
C PRO A 51 17.88 10.95 9.68
N ASN A 52 16.82 10.17 9.93
CA ASN A 52 15.98 10.38 11.10
C ASN A 52 16.87 10.44 12.34
N PRO A 53 16.88 11.55 13.11
CA PRO A 53 17.85 11.75 14.18
C PRO A 53 17.71 10.73 15.32
N LYS A 54 16.61 9.97 15.36
CA LYS A 54 16.39 8.89 16.30
C LYS A 54 16.83 7.51 15.80
N THR A 55 16.78 7.26 14.49
CA THR A 55 17.06 5.93 13.91
C THR A 55 18.31 5.90 13.02
N GLY A 56 18.80 7.06 12.58
CA GLY A 56 19.89 7.18 11.61
C GLY A 56 19.51 6.77 10.18
N GLU A 57 18.25 6.40 9.94
CA GLU A 57 17.79 5.85 8.66
C GLU A 57 17.43 6.96 7.68
N THR A 58 17.81 6.75 6.42
CA THR A 58 17.38 7.60 5.31
C THR A 58 15.94 7.28 4.91
N PRO A 59 15.11 8.29 4.61
CA PRO A 59 13.75 8.05 4.18
C PRO A 59 13.73 7.28 2.86
N LEU A 60 13.07 6.13 2.87
CA LEU A 60 12.87 5.28 1.70
C LEU A 60 11.70 5.80 0.86
N ASN A 61 11.82 5.67 -0.47
CA ASN A 61 10.70 5.93 -1.36
C ASN A 61 9.61 4.85 -1.21
N LEU A 62 8.45 5.04 -1.86
CA LEU A 62 7.29 4.16 -1.72
C LEU A 62 7.62 2.69 -2.01
N LEU A 63 8.39 2.42 -3.07
CA LEU A 63 8.68 1.08 -3.53
C LEU A 63 9.83 0.43 -2.73
N ASP A 64 10.83 1.21 -2.31
CA ASP A 64 11.93 0.75 -1.45
C ASP A 64 11.46 0.44 -0.03
N ALA A 65 10.51 1.22 0.50
CA ALA A 65 9.91 0.97 1.80
C ALA A 65 9.20 -0.40 1.85
N ALA A 66 8.52 -0.79 0.77
CA ALA A 66 7.90 -2.11 0.63
C ALA A 66 8.92 -3.27 0.61
N CYS A 67 10.19 -2.94 0.40
CA CYS A 67 11.32 -3.85 0.30
C CYS A 67 12.27 -3.79 1.51
N LEU A 68 11.94 -3.02 2.57
CA LEU A 68 12.87 -2.74 3.69
C LEU A 68 14.22 -2.19 3.23
N GLY A 69 14.25 -1.43 2.14
CA GLY A 69 15.50 -0.94 1.55
C GLY A 69 16.39 -2.04 0.94
N ARG A 70 15.93 -3.29 0.86
CA ARG A 70 16.64 -4.34 0.13
C ARG A 70 16.67 -3.99 -1.36
N PRO A 71 17.75 -4.36 -2.08
CA PRO A 71 17.82 -4.14 -3.51
C PRO A 71 16.61 -4.73 -4.24
N PRO A 72 16.09 -4.05 -5.28
CA PRO A 72 14.92 -4.53 -6.05
C PRO A 72 15.01 -6.00 -6.47
N ALA A 73 16.19 -6.42 -6.95
CA ALA A 73 16.48 -7.78 -7.40
C ALA A 73 16.33 -8.85 -6.30
N GLN A 74 16.39 -8.48 -5.02
CA GLN A 74 16.18 -9.39 -3.88
C GLN A 74 14.76 -9.28 -3.31
N CYS A 75 14.09 -8.16 -3.54
CA CYS A 75 12.75 -7.91 -3.04
C CYS A 75 11.69 -8.67 -3.85
N HIS A 76 11.84 -8.74 -5.17
CA HIS A 76 10.84 -9.32 -6.08
C HIS A 76 9.42 -8.78 -5.80
N LEU A 77 9.29 -7.45 -5.70
CA LEU A 77 8.06 -6.78 -5.26
C LEU A 77 6.84 -7.21 -6.08
N LEU A 78 6.99 -7.33 -7.40
CA LEU A 78 5.94 -7.80 -8.30
C LEU A 78 5.37 -9.17 -7.85
N ASN A 79 6.23 -10.14 -7.56
CA ASN A 79 5.81 -11.47 -7.13
C ASN A 79 5.17 -11.46 -5.74
N ARG A 80 5.66 -10.60 -4.84
CA ARG A 80 5.03 -10.39 -3.52
C ARG A 80 3.61 -9.86 -3.70
N CYS A 81 3.44 -8.79 -4.47
CA CYS A 81 2.14 -8.16 -4.68
C CYS A 81 1.07 -9.09 -5.30
N ARG A 82 1.48 -10.15 -6.00
CA ARG A 82 0.57 -11.17 -6.57
C ARG A 82 0.02 -12.14 -5.53
N SER A 83 0.75 -12.34 -4.43
CA SER A 83 0.36 -13.29 -3.40
C SER A 83 -0.36 -12.56 -2.27
N PRO A 84 -1.65 -12.88 -2.03
CA PRO A 84 -2.37 -12.43 -0.87
C PRO A 84 -1.51 -12.51 0.38
N SER A 85 -1.00 -13.71 0.73
CA SER A 85 -0.29 -13.98 1.99
C SER A 85 0.87 -13.03 2.32
N THR A 86 1.54 -12.45 1.33
CA THR A 86 2.64 -11.49 1.59
C THR A 86 2.14 -10.10 2.00
N LEU A 87 0.86 -9.80 1.75
CA LEU A 87 0.18 -8.59 2.18
C LEU A 87 -0.48 -8.76 3.56
N TYR A 88 -0.80 -10.00 3.96
CA TYR A 88 -1.44 -10.30 5.27
C TYR A 88 -0.45 -10.75 6.34
N VAL A 89 0.56 -11.56 6.04
CA VAL A 89 1.18 -12.37 7.11
C VAL A 89 2.32 -11.63 7.80
N SER A 90 2.18 -11.42 9.12
CA SER A 90 3.19 -10.82 10.01
C SER A 90 4.46 -11.65 10.16
N VAL A 91 4.46 -12.93 9.78
CA VAL A 91 5.63 -13.83 9.83
C VAL A 91 6.82 -13.27 9.04
N GLU A 92 6.60 -12.51 7.97
CA GLU A 92 7.71 -11.82 7.30
C GLU A 92 8.32 -10.68 8.12
N GLN A 93 7.56 -10.10 9.05
CA GLN A 93 8.07 -9.14 10.05
C GLN A 93 8.80 -9.84 11.20
N LEU A 94 8.44 -11.09 11.50
CA LEU A 94 9.06 -11.90 12.56
C LEU A 94 10.36 -12.58 12.10
N ASN A 95 10.52 -12.82 10.79
CA ASN A 95 11.71 -13.46 10.21
C ASN A 95 12.87 -12.49 9.89
N THR A 96 12.72 -11.20 10.16
CA THR A 96 13.87 -10.29 10.23
C THR A 96 14.48 -10.44 11.60
N ASP A 97 15.70 -11.00 11.66
CA ASP A 97 16.53 -11.22 12.87
C ASP A 97 16.17 -10.28 14.02
N ASP A 98 16.07 -10.84 15.24
CA ASP A 98 15.73 -10.24 16.55
C ASP A 98 16.38 -8.88 16.91
N THR A 99 17.19 -8.31 16.03
CA THR A 99 17.84 -7.00 16.14
C THR A 99 17.02 -5.83 15.62
N ASN A 100 15.93 -6.03 14.87
CA ASN A 100 15.06 -4.94 14.41
C ASN A 100 13.67 -5.01 15.05
N PRO A 101 13.39 -4.22 16.11
CA PRO A 101 12.11 -4.25 16.83
C PRO A 101 10.93 -3.60 16.06
N SER A 102 11.03 -3.39 14.74
CA SER A 102 9.97 -2.77 13.92
C SER A 102 8.86 -3.76 13.54
N ALA A 103 8.40 -4.57 14.49
CA ALA A 103 7.19 -5.39 14.38
C ALA A 103 5.90 -4.53 14.51
N ASP A 104 5.96 -3.26 14.08
CA ASP A 104 4.91 -2.25 14.28
C ASP A 104 3.91 -2.18 13.11
N GLY A 105 3.91 -3.20 12.23
CA GLY A 105 3.04 -3.21 11.04
C GLY A 105 3.52 -2.31 9.90
N ALA A 106 4.57 -1.49 10.07
CA ALA A 106 4.96 -0.48 9.09
C ALA A 106 5.35 -1.09 7.73
N LEU A 107 6.05 -2.23 7.73
CA LEU A 107 6.40 -2.95 6.50
C LEU A 107 5.17 -3.43 5.74
N LEU A 108 4.21 -4.08 6.43
CA LEU A 108 3.00 -4.58 5.81
C LEU A 108 2.20 -3.44 5.19
N LEU A 109 2.10 -2.32 5.90
CA LEU A 109 1.45 -1.12 5.38
C LEU A 109 2.19 -0.52 4.18
N ALA A 110 3.53 -0.42 4.23
CA ALA A 110 4.33 0.08 3.12
C ALA A 110 4.17 -0.80 1.88
N ARG A 111 4.20 -2.13 2.06
CA ARG A 111 3.99 -3.10 0.98
C ARG A 111 2.59 -3.02 0.41
N TYR A 112 1.57 -2.96 1.27
CA TYR A 112 0.19 -2.80 0.83
C TYR A 112 0.05 -1.56 -0.06
N LYS A 113 0.57 -0.40 0.38
CA LYS A 113 0.52 0.83 -0.39
C LYS A 113 1.27 0.69 -1.72
N ALA A 114 2.47 0.12 -1.72
CA ALA A 114 3.19 -0.11 -2.97
C ALA A 114 2.38 -0.99 -3.93
N CYS A 115 1.85 -2.13 -3.46
CA CYS A 115 1.06 -3.05 -4.29
C CYS A 115 -0.26 -2.46 -4.78
N ALA A 116 -0.94 -1.63 -3.98
CA ALA A 116 -2.16 -0.94 -4.40
C ALA A 116 -1.91 0.11 -5.50
N ASN A 117 -0.71 0.70 -5.55
CA ASN A 117 -0.32 1.65 -6.60
C ASN A 117 0.34 0.96 -7.81
N LEU A 118 0.90 -0.24 -7.63
CA LEU A 118 1.78 -0.91 -8.60
C LEU A 118 1.10 -1.15 -9.97
N PRO A 119 -0.16 -1.61 -10.07
CA PRO A 119 -0.81 -1.79 -11.37
C PRO A 119 -0.89 -0.51 -12.20
N GLY A 120 -1.22 0.63 -11.55
CA GLY A 120 -1.24 1.93 -12.20
C GLY A 120 0.14 2.36 -12.68
N LEU A 121 1.18 2.14 -11.87
CA LEU A 121 2.56 2.47 -12.23
C LEU A 121 3.05 1.65 -13.43
N ILE A 122 2.76 0.36 -13.48
CA ILE A 122 3.13 -0.50 -14.61
C ILE A 122 2.47 -0.01 -15.91
N LEU A 123 1.16 0.29 -15.87
CA LEU A 123 0.47 0.80 -17.06
C LEU A 123 1.01 2.16 -17.50
N LEU A 124 1.25 3.09 -16.58
CA LEU A 124 1.80 4.40 -16.91
C LEU A 124 3.23 4.30 -17.48
N SER A 125 4.05 3.39 -16.94
CA SER A 125 5.40 3.08 -17.42
C SER A 125 5.37 2.53 -18.86
N ARG A 126 4.54 1.50 -19.12
CA ARG A 126 4.39 0.91 -20.47
C ARG A 126 3.89 1.91 -21.51
N ASN A 127 3.01 2.84 -21.10
CA ASN A 127 2.49 3.88 -21.99
C ASN A 127 3.43 5.09 -22.14
N GLY A 128 4.61 5.09 -21.52
CA GLY A 128 5.56 6.21 -21.59
C GLY A 128 5.03 7.51 -20.98
N LEU A 129 4.08 7.41 -20.03
CA LEU A 129 3.46 8.56 -19.37
C LEU A 129 4.19 8.98 -18.11
N LEU A 130 5.13 8.17 -17.63
CA LEU A 130 6.00 8.52 -16.50
C LEU A 130 7.21 9.33 -17.00
N THR A 131 7.63 10.30 -16.21
CA THR A 131 8.92 10.95 -16.40
C THR A 131 10.05 9.90 -16.34
N PRO A 132 11.16 10.09 -17.09
CA PRO A 132 12.25 9.11 -17.14
C PRO A 132 12.79 8.70 -15.75
N TYR A 133 12.75 9.66 -14.82
CA TYR A 133 13.15 9.45 -13.44
C TYR A 133 12.25 8.44 -12.69
N ILE A 134 10.93 8.69 -12.68
CA ILE A 134 9.96 7.81 -12.00
C ILE A 134 9.94 6.44 -12.69
N ASP A 135 9.98 6.43 -14.02
CA ASP A 135 10.01 5.20 -14.83
C ASP A 135 11.19 4.31 -14.46
N ALA A 136 12.39 4.87 -14.25
CA ALA A 136 13.56 4.11 -13.83
C ALA A 136 13.37 3.43 -12.45
N VAL A 137 12.75 4.13 -11.49
CA VAL A 137 12.47 3.60 -10.16
C VAL A 137 11.43 2.48 -10.22
N VAL A 138 10.36 2.66 -10.99
CA VAL A 138 9.33 1.63 -11.19
C VAL A 138 9.94 0.39 -11.87
N ARG A 139 10.73 0.58 -12.93
CA ARG A 139 11.35 -0.51 -13.69
C ARG A 139 12.28 -1.37 -12.85
N ALA A 140 12.96 -0.77 -11.87
CA ALA A 140 13.83 -1.52 -10.97
C ALA A 140 13.06 -2.58 -10.16
N HIS A 141 11.80 -2.32 -9.77
CA HIS A 141 11.03 -3.18 -8.85
C HIS A 141 10.07 -4.15 -9.54
N ILE A 142 9.94 -4.06 -10.86
CA ILE A 142 9.10 -4.95 -11.69
C ILE A 142 9.92 -6.01 -12.43
N ASP A 143 11.14 -6.30 -11.95
CA ASP A 143 12.06 -7.28 -12.55
C ASP A 143 11.75 -8.73 -12.10
N PRO A 144 11.66 -9.73 -13.02
CA PRO A 144 11.92 -9.65 -14.46
C PRO A 144 10.90 -8.79 -15.21
N PRO A 145 11.32 -8.00 -16.23
CA PRO A 145 10.40 -7.16 -16.99
C PRO A 145 9.28 -8.02 -17.55
N LEU A 146 8.05 -7.57 -17.33
CA LEU A 146 6.86 -8.19 -17.90
C LEU A 146 7.04 -8.33 -19.41
N GLY A 147 6.78 -9.53 -19.93
CA GLY A 147 6.94 -9.82 -21.35
C GLY A 147 6.12 -8.88 -22.25
N PRO A 148 6.40 -8.88 -23.56
CA PRO A 148 5.61 -8.12 -24.52
C PRO A 148 4.17 -8.64 -24.63
N ASP A 149 3.87 -9.81 -24.05
CA ASP A 149 2.54 -10.42 -24.08
C ASP A 149 1.55 -9.64 -23.21
N GLU A 150 0.56 -9.02 -23.86
CA GLU A 150 -0.52 -8.30 -23.20
C GLU A 150 -1.36 -9.22 -22.29
N SER A 151 -1.47 -10.51 -22.63
CA SER A 151 -2.25 -11.46 -21.82
C SER A 151 -1.56 -11.80 -20.50
N GLU A 152 -0.23 -11.91 -20.51
CA GLU A 152 0.58 -12.09 -19.30
C GLU A 152 0.49 -10.85 -18.40
N LEU A 153 0.59 -9.65 -19.00
CA LEU A 153 0.42 -8.39 -18.29
C LEU A 153 -0.93 -8.31 -17.60
N ASP A 154 -2.03 -8.49 -18.35
CA ASP A 154 -3.39 -8.39 -17.80
C ASP A 154 -3.62 -9.39 -16.67
N MET A 155 -3.09 -10.61 -16.81
CA MET A 155 -3.14 -11.62 -15.75
C MET A 155 -2.40 -11.15 -14.49
N VAL A 156 -1.14 -10.69 -14.62
CA VAL A 156 -0.35 -10.23 -13.47
C VAL A 156 -1.00 -9.03 -12.78
N LEU A 157 -1.49 -8.06 -13.55
CA LEU A 157 -2.19 -6.90 -13.03
C LEU A 157 -3.50 -7.28 -12.32
N GLY A 158 -4.22 -8.27 -12.87
CA GLY A 158 -5.41 -8.83 -12.25
C GLY A 158 -5.11 -9.52 -10.92
N GLU A 159 -4.08 -10.35 -10.86
CA GLU A 159 -3.67 -11.01 -9.62
C GLU A 159 -3.29 -10.00 -8.52
N ILE A 160 -2.50 -8.97 -8.85
CA ILE A 160 -2.13 -7.92 -7.89
C ILE A 160 -3.36 -7.13 -7.43
N THR A 161 -4.25 -6.78 -8.36
CA THR A 161 -5.48 -6.06 -8.05
C THR A 161 -6.34 -6.87 -7.09
N LEU A 162 -6.59 -8.14 -7.39
CA LEU A 162 -7.33 -9.05 -6.54
C LEU A 162 -6.68 -9.19 -5.17
N ALA A 163 -5.36 -9.43 -5.09
CA ALA A 163 -4.65 -9.54 -3.82
C ALA A 163 -4.81 -8.29 -2.94
N ALA A 164 -4.70 -7.09 -3.54
CA ALA A 164 -4.83 -5.83 -2.81
C ALA A 164 -6.29 -5.51 -2.38
N THR A 165 -7.30 -5.87 -3.19
CA THR A 165 -8.70 -5.56 -2.90
C THR A 165 -9.41 -6.61 -2.06
N ASP A 166 -9.08 -7.90 -2.25
CA ASP A 166 -9.60 -8.98 -1.43
C ASP A 166 -9.09 -8.86 0.01
N CYS A 167 -7.89 -8.32 0.19
CA CYS A 167 -7.32 -8.03 1.51
C CYS A 167 -8.24 -7.15 2.34
N LEU A 168 -8.58 -5.98 1.82
CA LEU A 168 -9.46 -5.06 2.51
C LEU A 168 -10.89 -5.60 2.67
N SER A 169 -11.38 -6.28 1.64
CA SER A 169 -12.70 -6.90 1.65
C SER A 169 -12.82 -7.96 2.75
N ALA A 170 -11.80 -8.81 2.89
CA ALA A 170 -11.75 -9.86 3.89
C ALA A 170 -11.73 -9.28 5.31
N THR A 171 -10.93 -8.24 5.56
CA THR A 171 -10.90 -7.52 6.85
C THR A 171 -12.30 -7.10 7.28
N CYS A 172 -13.02 -6.41 6.38
CA CYS A 172 -14.37 -5.90 6.69
C CYS A 172 -15.43 -6.99 6.79
N ARG A 173 -15.27 -8.12 6.07
CA ARG A 173 -16.20 -9.27 6.21
C ARG A 173 -16.13 -9.90 7.58
N GLY A 174 -14.94 -9.93 8.19
CA GLY A 174 -14.76 -10.39 9.56
C GLY A 174 -15.27 -9.41 10.60
N GLY A 175 -15.37 -8.12 10.27
CA GLY A 175 -15.70 -7.03 11.19
C GLY A 175 -17.04 -7.17 11.92
N ARG A 176 -17.12 -6.57 13.12
CA ARG A 176 -18.32 -6.59 13.97
C ARG A 176 -19.54 -5.98 13.29
N ASP A 177 -19.35 -4.89 12.56
CA ASP A 177 -20.37 -4.29 11.70
C ASP A 177 -20.02 -4.48 10.22
N ARG A 178 -20.25 -5.71 9.74
CA ARG A 178 -19.97 -6.09 8.35
C ARG A 178 -20.74 -5.22 7.34
N GLY A 179 -22.00 -4.89 7.62
CA GLY A 179 -22.82 -4.10 6.69
C GLY A 179 -22.20 -2.73 6.44
N ASP A 180 -21.81 -2.07 7.53
CA ASP A 180 -21.17 -0.76 7.49
C ASP A 180 -19.78 -0.79 6.85
N CYS A 181 -18.96 -1.81 7.11
CA CYS A 181 -17.60 -1.90 6.57
C CYS A 181 -17.58 -2.45 5.14
N PHE A 182 -18.07 -3.68 4.96
CA PHE A 182 -17.96 -4.44 3.70
C PHE A 182 -18.94 -3.95 2.65
N GLU A 183 -20.23 -3.85 2.97
CA GLU A 183 -21.24 -3.53 1.94
C GLU A 183 -21.13 -2.07 1.50
N SER A 184 -20.84 -1.17 2.45
CA SER A 184 -20.87 0.27 2.21
C SER A 184 -19.57 0.84 1.63
N VAL A 185 -18.37 0.34 1.96
CA VAL A 185 -17.10 0.94 1.49
C VAL A 185 -16.14 -0.07 0.88
N CYS A 186 -16.03 -1.26 1.48
CA CYS A 186 -14.97 -2.22 1.17
C CYS A 186 -15.42 -3.41 0.33
N SER A 187 -16.48 -3.27 -0.46
CA SER A 187 -16.91 -4.34 -1.37
C SER A 187 -16.00 -4.37 -2.61
N PRO A 188 -15.72 -5.54 -3.21
CA PRO A 188 -14.83 -5.64 -4.37
C PRO A 188 -15.21 -4.70 -5.51
N VAL A 189 -16.51 -4.50 -5.74
CA VAL A 189 -17.04 -3.58 -6.76
C VAL A 189 -16.66 -2.11 -6.51
N ARG A 190 -16.46 -1.71 -5.25
CA ARG A 190 -16.01 -0.35 -4.86
C ARG A 190 -14.49 -0.22 -4.82
N LEU A 191 -13.77 -1.32 -4.67
CA LEU A 191 -12.31 -1.34 -4.56
C LEU A 191 -11.61 -1.53 -5.90
N MET A 192 -12.30 -2.04 -6.91
CA MET A 192 -11.78 -2.24 -8.25
C MET A 192 -12.32 -1.19 -9.20
N ARG A 193 -11.43 -0.57 -9.97
CA ARG A 193 -11.84 0.27 -11.10
C ARG A 193 -12.21 -0.60 -12.30
N ASN A 194 -11.42 -1.65 -12.53
CA ASN A 194 -11.67 -2.72 -13.49
C ASN A 194 -10.92 -3.99 -13.03
N GLY A 195 -10.91 -5.06 -13.83
CA GLY A 195 -10.28 -6.33 -13.47
C GLY A 195 -8.75 -6.30 -13.33
N THR A 196 -8.07 -5.22 -13.71
CA THR A 196 -6.60 -5.09 -13.68
C THR A 196 -6.11 -3.85 -12.93
N LEU A 197 -7.02 -3.01 -12.40
CA LEU A 197 -6.71 -1.78 -11.71
C LEU A 197 -7.57 -1.62 -10.45
N PRO A 198 -6.95 -1.43 -9.27
CA PRO A 198 -7.68 -1.01 -8.09
C PRO A 198 -8.18 0.43 -8.26
N ASP A 199 -9.36 0.73 -7.71
CA ASP A 199 -9.80 2.10 -7.49
C ASP A 199 -9.11 2.64 -6.23
N VAL A 200 -8.02 3.38 -6.42
CA VAL A 200 -7.23 3.97 -5.33
C VAL A 200 -8.08 4.86 -4.41
N ARG A 201 -9.15 5.48 -4.91
CA ARG A 201 -10.08 6.26 -4.07
C ARG A 201 -10.95 5.35 -3.21
N GLY A 202 -11.46 4.27 -3.80
CA GLY A 202 -12.19 3.22 -3.09
C GLY A 202 -11.34 2.55 -2.02
N VAL A 203 -10.10 2.16 -2.37
CA VAL A 203 -9.08 1.63 -1.45
C VAL A 203 -8.82 2.61 -0.30
N ASN A 204 -8.60 3.90 -0.60
CA ASN A 204 -8.41 4.90 0.45
C ASN A 204 -9.61 5.03 1.37
N GLY A 205 -10.84 5.10 0.83
CA GLY A 205 -12.06 5.20 1.62
C GLY A 205 -12.25 3.96 2.51
N CYS A 206 -11.96 2.79 1.98
CA CYS A 206 -12.05 1.55 2.71
C CYS A 206 -11.03 1.45 3.84
N LEU A 207 -9.75 1.71 3.56
CA LEU A 207 -8.71 1.80 4.59
C LEU A 207 -9.06 2.83 5.66
N ASN A 208 -9.56 4.00 5.25
CA ASN A 208 -9.98 5.02 6.19
C ASN A 208 -11.10 4.50 7.10
N ARG A 209 -12.11 3.81 6.55
CA ARG A 209 -13.18 3.20 7.34
C ARG A 209 -12.63 2.16 8.32
N ILE A 210 -11.75 1.27 7.86
CA ILE A 210 -11.11 0.26 8.72
C ILE A 210 -10.37 0.93 9.88
N CYS A 211 -9.59 1.99 9.59
CA CYS A 211 -8.81 2.70 10.60
C CYS A 211 -9.63 3.63 11.51
N SER A 212 -10.79 4.13 11.06
CA SER A 212 -11.55 5.16 11.77
C SER A 212 -12.85 4.66 12.41
N ALA A 213 -13.36 3.47 12.09
CA ALA A 213 -14.67 3.05 12.61
C ALA A 213 -14.64 2.50 14.05
N GLY A 214 -13.55 2.76 14.80
CA GLY A 214 -13.44 2.42 16.22
C GLY A 214 -13.76 0.96 16.49
N THR A 215 -14.72 0.70 17.38
CA THR A 215 -15.17 -0.66 17.74
C THR A 215 -16.07 -1.34 16.71
N GLY A 216 -16.50 -0.63 15.67
CA GLY A 216 -17.38 -1.14 14.60
C GLY A 216 -16.64 -1.82 13.45
N ALA A 217 -15.45 -1.34 13.08
CA ALA A 217 -14.60 -1.96 12.04
C ALA A 217 -13.68 -3.04 12.58
N LEU A 218 -13.51 -3.17 13.89
CA LEU A 218 -12.67 -4.21 14.50
C LEU A 218 -13.46 -5.53 14.59
N PRO A 219 -13.10 -6.58 13.84
CA PRO A 219 -13.27 -7.93 14.34
C PRO A 219 -12.39 -8.16 15.57
N TRP A 220 -12.59 -9.30 16.22
CA TRP A 220 -11.49 -10.15 16.68
C TRP A 220 -10.54 -10.45 15.50
N ALA A 221 -9.89 -9.43 14.94
CA ALA A 221 -9.16 -9.56 13.70
C ALA A 221 -8.14 -10.66 13.91
N ASP A 222 -8.12 -11.68 13.03
CA ASP A 222 -6.91 -12.45 12.82
C ASP A 222 -5.78 -11.42 12.76
N ALA A 223 -4.80 -11.56 13.64
CA ALA A 223 -3.84 -10.51 14.02
C ALA A 223 -2.99 -9.97 12.84
N ASP A 224 -3.24 -10.44 11.63
CA ASP A 224 -2.33 -10.37 10.51
C ASP A 224 -2.78 -9.34 9.46
N ILE A 225 -4.07 -9.08 9.25
CA ILE A 225 -4.56 -8.73 7.91
C ILE A 225 -4.00 -7.44 7.25
N VAL A 226 -3.53 -6.42 7.97
CA VAL A 226 -2.80 -5.26 7.37
C VAL A 226 -1.80 -4.66 8.36
N GLY A 227 -1.13 -5.47 9.19
CA GLY A 227 -0.30 -4.93 10.29
C GLY A 227 -1.08 -4.06 11.31
N VAL A 228 -2.41 -3.99 11.18
CA VAL A 228 -3.33 -3.34 12.14
C VAL A 228 -3.60 -4.26 13.34
N GLY A 229 -3.28 -5.56 13.24
CA GLY A 229 -3.59 -6.57 14.24
C GLY A 229 -2.42 -7.06 15.12
N VAL A 230 -1.16 -6.86 14.72
CA VAL A 230 0.01 -7.33 15.49
C VAL A 230 0.57 -6.23 16.37
N SER A 231 -0.27 -5.74 17.27
CA SER A 231 0.23 -5.50 18.62
C SER A 231 -0.84 -5.82 19.64
N SER A 232 -1.19 -7.10 19.71
CA SER A 232 -1.73 -7.71 20.94
C SER A 232 -0.81 -7.47 22.15
N PHE A 233 0.45 -7.06 21.93
CA PHE A 233 1.39 -6.58 22.96
C PHE A 233 1.20 -5.08 23.36
N CYS A 234 0.49 -4.27 22.56
CA CYS A 234 0.08 -2.91 22.92
C CYS A 234 -1.32 -2.87 23.54
N VAL A 235 -2.20 -3.85 23.25
CA VAL A 235 -3.49 -3.96 23.95
C VAL A 235 -3.28 -4.20 25.46
N SER A 236 -2.20 -4.89 25.85
CA SER A 236 -1.83 -4.98 27.27
C SER A 236 -1.43 -3.63 27.87
N HIS A 237 -0.82 -2.71 27.11
CA HIS A 237 -0.51 -1.35 27.58
C HIS A 237 -1.72 -0.40 27.62
N CYS A 238 -2.77 -0.67 26.85
CA CYS A 238 -4.04 0.07 26.99
C CYS A 238 -4.86 -0.38 28.22
N LEU A 239 -4.71 -1.63 28.68
CA LEU A 239 -5.38 -2.13 29.88
C LEU A 239 -4.67 -1.74 31.19
N THR A 240 -3.36 -1.54 31.20
CA THR A 240 -2.63 -1.15 32.43
C THR A 240 -2.85 0.31 32.84
N VAL A 241 -3.30 1.19 31.94
CA VAL A 241 -3.61 2.61 32.24
C VAL A 241 -5.00 2.78 32.89
N VAL A 242 -5.82 1.74 32.93
CA VAL A 242 -7.14 1.75 33.59
C VAL A 242 -7.09 1.15 35.01
N PHE A 243 -5.95 0.57 35.42
CA PHE A 243 -5.77 -0.05 36.75
C PHE A 243 -4.60 0.52 37.57
N LEU A 244 -4.12 1.73 37.27
CA LEU A 244 -3.19 2.49 38.12
C LEU A 244 -3.73 3.89 38.42
#